data_AF-A0AA38MUL5-F1
#
_entry.id   AF-A0AA38MUL5-F1
#
_cell.length_a   1.000
_cell.length_b   1.000
_cell.length_c   1.000
_cell.angle_alpha   90.00
_cell.angle_beta   90.00
_cell.angle_gamma   90.00
#
_symmetry.space_group_name_H-M   'P 1'
#
loop_
_entity.id
_entity.type
_entity.pdbx_description
1 polymer ?
#
loop_
_entity_poly.entity_id
_entity_poly.type
_entity_poly.pdbx_seq_one_letter_code
_entity_poly.pdbx_strand_id
1 'polypeptide(L)'
;MFSRTSILHFFVSFALWASFLVVFASPLPSGDSIEVSQNYGCANSTVAGQTPGIAKRSVKEDITLYILFEAYPEYEHWAVRVGNAYLQAAASYEEWTSAMDKSTLHLPIWKGNENAQFSPAPRMVKLGTAKFKNDQEEEAIINGILDWKHMSVPVTEPGGNCMDFVRYVLEDLVIKKHAEKRVLEKFMGEYQAKYTQVVEAVVGVSIQPPPS
;
A
#
# COMPACT_ATOMS: atom_id res chain seq x y z
N MET A 1 -46.39 -34.06 30.30
CA MET A 1 -45.65 -33.87 29.03
C MET A 1 -44.33 -33.20 29.35
N PHE A 2 -43.23 -33.93 29.27
CA PHE A 2 -41.87 -33.45 29.51
C PHE A 2 -41.10 -33.37 28.19
N SER A 3 -40.45 -32.23 27.94
CA SER A 3 -39.04 -32.05 27.54
C SER A 3 -38.87 -30.53 27.33
N ARG A 4 -38.11 -29.72 28.09
CA ARG A 4 -36.69 -29.80 28.50
C ARG A 4 -35.79 -30.25 27.36
N THR A 5 -35.24 -29.30 26.60
CA THR A 5 -33.81 -29.16 26.21
C THR A 5 -33.69 -28.23 25.00
N SER A 6 -33.10 -27.06 25.19
CA SER A 6 -32.18 -26.40 24.24
C SER A 6 -31.46 -25.26 24.97
N ILE A 7 -30.80 -25.63 26.06
CA ILE A 7 -29.52 -25.03 26.44
C ILE A 7 -28.49 -25.75 25.56
N LEU A 8 -27.42 -25.04 25.18
CA LEU A 8 -26.19 -25.55 24.56
C LEU A 8 -26.16 -25.55 23.02
N HIS A 9 -25.84 -24.40 22.42
CA HIS A 9 -24.91 -24.29 21.27
C HIS A 9 -24.18 -22.93 21.32
N PHE A 10 -23.70 -22.58 22.52
CA PHE A 10 -22.63 -21.59 22.71
C PHE A 10 -21.36 -22.41 22.97
N PHE A 11 -20.26 -22.10 22.29
CA PHE A 11 -19.00 -22.86 22.15
C PHE A 11 -19.03 -23.97 21.08
N VAL A 12 -18.62 -23.61 19.85
CA VAL A 12 -17.41 -24.13 19.19
C VAL A 12 -17.07 -23.16 18.06
N SER A 13 -16.03 -22.33 18.25
CA SER A 13 -15.09 -21.82 17.24
C SER A 13 -14.12 -20.84 17.91
N PHE A 14 -13.42 -21.37 18.93
CA PHE A 14 -12.23 -20.77 19.52
C PHE A 14 -11.09 -21.69 19.09
N ALA A 15 -10.55 -21.49 17.89
CA ALA A 15 -9.33 -22.12 17.40
C ALA A 15 -8.85 -21.37 16.16
N LEU A 16 -7.55 -21.09 16.10
CA LEU A 16 -6.81 -20.24 15.14
C LEU A 16 -7.10 -18.75 15.38
N TRP A 17 -6.26 -17.97 16.05
CA TRP A 17 -4.83 -17.78 15.80
C TRP A 17 -4.08 -17.41 17.09
N ALA A 18 -3.25 -18.31 17.61
CA ALA A 18 -2.30 -18.01 18.68
C ALA A 18 -1.15 -19.03 18.67
N SER A 19 -0.22 -18.93 17.71
CA SER A 19 1.13 -19.53 17.67
C SER A 19 1.68 -19.42 16.23
N PHE A 20 2.91 -19.09 15.87
CA PHE A 20 4.22 -18.76 16.46
C PHE A 20 4.95 -17.91 15.38
N LEU A 21 5.86 -16.99 15.70
CA LEU A 21 7.31 -17.21 15.81
C LEU A 21 7.89 -16.08 16.68
N VAL A 22 8.33 -16.38 17.91
CA VAL A 22 9.69 -16.86 18.27
C VAL A 22 10.77 -15.84 17.95
N VAL A 23 11.16 -15.15 19.02
CA VAL A 23 12.35 -14.35 19.21
C VAL A 23 13.59 -15.20 18.89
N PHE A 24 14.32 -14.85 17.84
CA PHE A 24 15.74 -15.23 17.75
C PHE A 24 16.54 -14.28 18.63
N ALA A 25 16.75 -14.70 19.88
CA ALA A 25 17.90 -14.27 20.66
C ALA A 25 19.07 -15.16 20.26
N SER A 26 20.14 -14.57 19.72
CA SER A 26 21.45 -15.19 19.70
C SER A 26 22.53 -14.10 19.77
N PRO A 27 23.69 -14.44 20.37
CA PRO A 27 24.34 -13.58 21.34
C PRO A 27 25.38 -12.64 20.73
N LEU A 28 25.61 -11.53 21.44
CA LEU A 28 26.81 -10.71 21.37
C LEU A 28 28.07 -11.58 21.58
N PRO A 29 29.11 -11.41 20.75
CA PRO A 29 30.48 -11.68 21.17
C PRO A 29 31.06 -10.42 21.83
N SER A 30 31.14 -10.45 23.16
CA SER A 30 32.07 -9.64 23.95
C SER A 30 33.40 -10.38 24.07
N GLY A 31 34.51 -9.74 23.68
CA GLY A 31 35.85 -10.31 23.81
C GLY A 31 36.95 -9.39 23.31
N ASP A 32 37.38 -8.50 24.19
CA ASP A 32 38.75 -8.00 24.48
C ASP A 32 39.75 -7.58 23.38
N SER A 33 40.06 -6.29 23.47
CA SER A 33 41.39 -5.65 23.44
C SER A 33 42.58 -6.40 22.82
N ILE A 34 43.06 -5.86 21.70
CA ILE A 34 44.50 -5.72 21.46
C ILE A 34 44.78 -4.28 21.01
N GLU A 35 45.42 -3.53 21.91
CA GLU A 35 46.20 -2.35 21.58
C GLU A 35 47.38 -2.77 20.69
N VAL A 36 47.50 -2.19 19.49
CA VAL A 36 48.81 -1.92 18.88
C VAL A 36 48.79 -0.50 18.33
N SER A 37 49.49 0.36 19.06
CA SER A 37 50.01 1.65 18.65
C SER A 37 50.97 1.49 17.46
N GLN A 38 50.87 2.38 16.45
CA GLN A 38 52.02 3.07 15.85
C GLN A 38 51.60 4.13 14.81
N ASN A 39 51.49 5.37 15.28
CA ASN A 39 52.24 6.58 14.89
C ASN A 39 52.68 6.87 13.42
N TYR A 40 52.56 8.17 13.12
CA TYR A 40 53.19 9.03 12.10
C TYR A 40 52.61 9.11 10.69
N GLY A 41 52.20 10.34 10.32
CA GLY A 41 52.01 10.71 8.92
C GLY A 41 51.25 12.02 8.71
N CYS A 42 51.83 13.15 9.14
CA CYS A 42 51.40 14.46 8.68
C CYS A 42 51.61 14.53 7.16
N ALA A 43 50.53 14.61 6.39
CA ALA A 43 50.58 15.02 4.99
C ALA A 43 49.36 15.91 4.70
N ASN A 44 49.60 17.22 4.73
CA ASN A 44 48.81 18.15 3.95
C ASN A 44 48.82 17.67 2.50
N SER A 45 47.70 17.13 2.05
CA SER A 45 47.42 16.99 0.64
C SER A 45 46.06 17.62 0.39
N THR A 46 46.13 18.84 -0.10
CA THR A 46 45.08 19.55 -0.82
C THR A 46 44.69 18.69 -2.02
N VAL A 47 43.92 17.62 -1.79
CA VAL A 47 43.22 16.92 -2.85
C VAL A 47 41.86 17.56 -2.89
N ALA A 48 41.71 18.48 -3.86
CA ALA A 48 40.42 18.78 -4.44
C ALA A 48 39.81 17.44 -4.87
N GLY A 49 39.06 16.83 -3.96
CA GLY A 49 38.23 15.68 -4.25
C GLY A 49 37.15 16.17 -5.17
N GLN A 50 37.43 16.11 -6.47
CA GLN A 50 36.42 15.96 -7.49
C GLN A 50 35.50 14.85 -6.98
N THR A 51 34.34 15.22 -6.44
CA THR A 51 33.24 14.29 -6.27
C THR A 51 33.07 13.69 -7.64
N PRO A 52 33.29 12.37 -7.83
CA PRO A 52 32.92 11.76 -9.09
C PRO A 52 31.44 12.07 -9.22
N GLY A 53 31.08 12.84 -10.26
CA GLY A 53 29.70 13.08 -10.60
C GLY A 53 29.09 11.72 -10.87
N ILE A 54 28.55 11.09 -9.83
CA ILE A 54 27.75 9.88 -9.94
C ILE A 54 26.64 10.31 -10.87
N ALA A 55 26.72 9.88 -12.13
CA ALA A 55 25.71 10.13 -13.11
C ALA A 55 24.39 9.71 -12.45
N LYS A 56 23.51 10.68 -12.17
CA LYS A 56 22.20 10.41 -11.58
C LYS A 56 21.49 9.45 -12.53
N ARG A 57 21.49 8.17 -12.19
CA ARG A 57 20.82 7.16 -13.00
C ARG A 57 19.33 7.37 -12.78
N SER A 58 18.64 7.67 -13.87
CA SER A 58 17.18 7.68 -13.85
C SER A 58 16.69 6.29 -13.45
N VAL A 59 15.77 6.25 -12.51
CA VAL A 59 15.15 5.03 -11.98
C VAL A 59 13.88 4.78 -12.79
N LYS A 60 13.62 3.52 -13.12
CA LYS A 60 12.45 3.11 -13.88
C LYS A 60 11.74 2.00 -13.14
N GLU A 61 10.54 2.29 -12.68
CA GLU A 61 9.79 1.39 -11.83
C GLU A 61 8.50 0.95 -12.49
N ASP A 62 8.15 -0.32 -12.35
CA ASP A 62 6.88 -0.82 -12.84
C ASP A 62 5.71 -0.25 -12.01
N ILE A 63 4.61 0.05 -12.71
CA ILE A 63 3.33 0.42 -12.11
C ILE A 63 2.39 -0.77 -12.28
N THR A 64 1.91 -1.33 -11.17
CA THR A 64 1.05 -2.51 -11.15
C THR A 64 -0.18 -2.27 -10.30
N LEU A 65 -1.36 -2.51 -10.87
CA LEU A 65 -2.61 -2.56 -10.12
C LEU A 65 -2.74 -3.93 -9.47
N TYR A 66 -3.02 -3.94 -8.17
CA TYR A 66 -3.36 -5.11 -7.38
C TYR A 66 -4.86 -5.10 -7.11
N ILE A 67 -5.54 -6.16 -7.53
CA ILE A 67 -6.95 -6.39 -7.24
C ILE A 67 -7.02 -7.60 -6.32
N LEU A 68 -7.34 -7.30 -5.08
CA LEU A 68 -7.42 -8.23 -3.97
C LEU A 68 -8.85 -8.71 -3.83
N PHE A 69 -9.01 -10.01 -3.61
CA PHE A 69 -10.29 -10.60 -3.28
C PHE A 69 -10.15 -11.23 -1.90
N GLU A 70 -10.87 -10.72 -0.92
CA GLU A 70 -11.01 -11.40 0.36
C GLU A 70 -12.29 -12.23 0.35
N ALA A 71 -12.23 -13.43 0.93
CA ALA A 71 -13.33 -14.37 0.90
C ALA A 71 -14.35 -14.17 2.05
N TYR A 72 -13.99 -13.41 3.10
CA TYR A 72 -14.91 -13.15 4.20
C TYR A 72 -14.59 -11.88 5.02
N PRO A 73 -15.43 -10.81 4.95
CA PRO A 73 -16.53 -10.68 3.99
C PRO A 73 -16.00 -10.75 2.55
N GLU A 74 -16.82 -11.17 1.60
CA GLU A 74 -16.43 -11.14 0.19
C GLU A 74 -16.32 -9.68 -0.26
N TYR A 75 -15.09 -9.18 -0.45
CA TYR A 75 -14.90 -7.84 -0.99
C TYR A 75 -13.68 -7.74 -1.89
N GLU A 76 -13.81 -6.87 -2.89
CA GLU A 76 -12.76 -6.54 -3.84
C GLU A 76 -12.07 -5.25 -3.38
N HIS A 77 -10.75 -5.28 -3.19
CA HIS A 77 -9.94 -4.13 -2.79
C HIS A 77 -8.84 -3.82 -3.81
N TRP A 78 -8.66 -2.54 -4.12
CA TRP A 78 -7.75 -2.09 -5.17
C TRP A 78 -6.60 -1.29 -4.55
N ALA A 79 -5.39 -1.64 -4.95
CA ALA A 79 -4.17 -0.98 -4.54
C ALA A 79 -3.22 -0.80 -5.73
N VAL A 80 -2.29 0.14 -5.64
CA VAL A 80 -1.31 0.40 -6.69
C VAL A 80 0.09 0.25 -6.15
N ARG A 81 0.91 -0.50 -6.88
CA ARG A 81 2.34 -0.61 -6.65
C ARG A 81 3.08 0.27 -7.65
N VAL A 82 3.95 1.13 -7.14
CA VAL A 82 4.89 1.93 -7.93
C VAL A 82 6.28 1.60 -7.39
N GLY A 83 7.07 0.84 -8.15
CA GLY A 83 8.35 0.34 -7.69
C GLY A 83 8.20 -0.55 -6.46
N ASN A 84 8.81 -0.18 -5.34
CA ASN A 84 8.66 -0.90 -4.06
C ASN A 84 7.63 -0.25 -3.10
N ALA A 85 6.83 0.69 -3.59
CA ALA A 85 5.76 1.29 -2.80
C ALA A 85 4.41 0.67 -3.17
N TYR A 86 3.89 -0.20 -2.30
CA TYR A 86 2.52 -0.68 -2.36
C TYR A 86 1.59 0.29 -1.60
N LEU A 87 0.74 1.02 -2.33
CA LEU A 87 -0.09 2.10 -1.81
C LEU A 87 -1.58 1.71 -1.86
N GLN A 88 -2.29 2.00 -0.79
CA GLN A 88 -3.73 1.73 -0.70
C GLN A 88 -4.47 2.76 0.16
N ALA A 89 -5.78 2.88 -0.10
CA ALA A 89 -6.72 3.58 0.76
C ALA A 89 -7.72 2.56 1.31
N ALA A 90 -7.63 2.26 2.61
CA ALA A 90 -8.42 1.21 3.25
C ALA A 90 -8.58 1.49 4.73
N ALA A 91 -9.80 1.32 5.25
CA ALA A 91 -10.04 1.26 6.69
C ALA A 91 -9.74 -0.16 7.20
N SER A 92 -9.29 -0.27 8.45
CA SER A 92 -9.22 -1.57 9.12
C SER A 92 -10.63 -2.18 9.25
N TYR A 93 -10.72 -3.51 9.40
CA TYR A 93 -12.00 -4.18 9.61
C TYR A 93 -12.77 -3.63 10.82
N GLU A 94 -12.06 -3.31 11.90
CA GLU A 94 -12.65 -2.71 13.10
C GLU A 94 -13.22 -1.32 12.81
N GLU A 95 -12.46 -0.43 12.17
CA GLU A 95 -12.96 0.89 11.76
C GLU A 95 -14.15 0.77 10.80
N TRP A 96 -14.09 -0.16 9.85
CA TRP A 96 -15.14 -0.37 8.86
C TRP A 96 -16.46 -0.85 9.48
N THR A 97 -16.38 -1.76 10.46
CA THR A 97 -17.55 -2.34 11.12
C THR A 97 -18.08 -1.51 12.28
N SER A 98 -17.21 -0.73 12.93
CA SER A 98 -17.58 0.17 14.03
C SER A 98 -18.07 1.53 13.54
N ALA A 99 -17.82 1.89 12.28
CA ALA A 99 -18.35 3.11 11.67
C ALA A 99 -19.89 3.11 11.73
N MET A 100 -20.45 3.87 12.68
CA MET A 100 -21.90 4.03 12.83
C MET A 100 -22.53 4.66 11.60
N ASP A 101 -21.78 5.49 10.88
CA ASP A 101 -22.20 6.15 9.66
C ASP A 101 -21.06 6.20 8.64
N LYS A 102 -21.16 5.34 7.61
CA LYS A 102 -20.21 5.30 6.50
C LYS A 102 -20.21 6.58 5.66
N SER A 103 -21.24 7.42 5.74
CA SER A 103 -21.26 8.71 5.02
C SER A 103 -20.26 9.73 5.54
N THR A 104 -19.69 9.48 6.72
CA THR A 104 -18.62 10.31 7.31
C THR A 104 -17.25 9.64 7.25
N LEU A 105 -17.16 8.41 6.74
CA LEU A 105 -15.93 7.63 6.72
C LEU A 105 -15.07 8.00 5.51
N HIS A 106 -13.92 8.61 5.78
CA HIS A 106 -12.87 8.85 4.79
C HIS A 106 -11.80 7.75 4.93
N LEU A 107 -11.45 7.07 3.84
CA LEU A 107 -10.46 5.99 3.90
C LEU A 107 -9.07 6.55 4.20
N PRO A 108 -8.35 6.00 5.20
CA PRO A 108 -6.96 6.37 5.43
C PRO A 108 -6.07 5.81 4.32
N ILE A 109 -5.02 6.57 4.01
CA ILE A 109 -4.04 6.29 2.95
C ILE A 109 -2.72 5.89 3.61
N TRP A 110 -2.15 4.76 3.17
CA TRP A 110 -0.92 4.24 3.74
C TRP A 110 -0.16 3.30 2.78
N LYS A 111 1.09 3.03 3.12
CA LYS A 111 1.89 1.95 2.51
C LYS A 111 1.45 0.62 3.11
N GLY A 112 0.80 -0.22 2.32
CA GLY A 112 0.41 -1.55 2.76
C GLY A 112 1.60 -2.52 2.83
N ASN A 113 1.31 -3.78 3.21
CA ASN A 113 2.31 -4.83 3.28
C ASN A 113 2.34 -5.64 1.97
N GLU A 114 3.34 -5.37 1.13
CA GLU A 114 3.58 -6.09 -0.13
C GLU A 114 3.90 -7.59 0.03
N ASN A 115 4.29 -8.00 1.25
CA ASN A 115 4.57 -9.39 1.59
C ASN A 115 3.37 -10.08 2.26
N ALA A 116 2.21 -9.43 2.31
CA ALA A 116 0.99 -10.06 2.79
C ALA A 116 0.64 -11.27 1.91
N GLN A 117 0.39 -12.40 2.55
CA GLN A 117 -0.10 -13.60 1.86
C GLN A 117 -1.61 -13.49 1.70
N PHE A 118 -2.05 -12.98 0.56
CA PHE A 118 -3.47 -12.95 0.23
C PHE A 118 -3.93 -14.31 -0.28
N SER A 119 -5.12 -14.73 0.16
CA SER A 119 -5.76 -15.96 -0.29
C SER A 119 -7.24 -15.67 -0.59
N PRO A 120 -7.66 -15.74 -1.87
CA PRO A 120 -6.85 -16.03 -3.06
C PRO A 120 -5.77 -14.98 -3.36
N ALA A 121 -4.79 -15.36 -4.18
CA ALA A 121 -3.74 -14.44 -4.62
C ALA A 121 -4.32 -13.24 -5.40
N PRO A 122 -3.72 -12.04 -5.30
CA PRO A 122 -4.21 -10.87 -6.01
C PRO A 122 -4.14 -11.05 -7.53
N ARG A 123 -5.15 -10.55 -8.24
CA ARG A 123 -5.03 -10.31 -9.69
C ARG A 123 -4.13 -9.09 -9.89
N MET A 124 -2.98 -9.29 -10.52
CA MET A 124 -2.04 -8.22 -10.84
C MET A 124 -2.18 -7.78 -12.30
N VAL A 125 -2.37 -6.49 -12.52
CA VAL A 125 -2.46 -5.88 -13.86
C VAL A 125 -1.30 -4.90 -14.03
N LYS A 126 -0.32 -5.24 -14.87
CA LYS A 126 0.80 -4.33 -15.20
C LYS A 126 0.27 -3.15 -16.01
N LEU A 127 0.29 -1.95 -15.45
CA LEU A 127 -0.24 -0.74 -16.07
C LEU A 127 0.81 -0.04 -16.96
N GLY A 128 2.06 -0.04 -16.52
CA GLY A 128 3.17 0.57 -17.26
C GLY A 128 4.41 0.77 -16.40
N THR A 129 5.10 1.89 -16.61
CA THR A 129 6.35 2.21 -15.91
C THR A 129 6.38 3.69 -15.55
N ALA A 130 6.80 4.01 -14.32
CA ALA A 130 7.15 5.34 -13.85
C ALA A 130 8.64 5.61 -14.05
N LYS A 131 9.01 6.85 -14.34
CA LYS A 131 10.41 7.30 -14.45
C LYS A 131 10.69 8.39 -13.43
N PHE A 132 11.74 8.18 -12.66
CA PHE A 132 12.24 9.13 -11.66
C PHE A 132 13.69 9.50 -11.98
N LYS A 133 14.12 10.68 -11.57
CA LYS A 133 15.50 11.16 -11.71
C LYS A 133 16.47 10.34 -10.87
N ASN A 134 16.03 9.88 -9.69
CA ASN A 134 16.76 9.09 -8.72
C ASN A 134 15.79 8.56 -7.63
N ASP A 135 16.29 7.69 -6.76
CA ASP A 135 15.52 7.10 -5.65
C ASP A 135 14.93 8.17 -4.70
N GLN A 136 15.66 9.28 -4.50
CA GLN A 136 15.19 10.38 -3.65
C GLN A 136 13.95 11.08 -4.22
N GLU A 137 13.87 11.25 -5.54
CA GLU A 137 12.67 11.80 -6.18
C GLU A 137 11.50 10.82 -6.10
N GLU A 138 11.75 9.52 -6.32
CA GLU A 138 10.73 8.49 -6.11
C GLU A 138 10.17 8.56 -4.68
N GLU A 139 11.03 8.54 -3.67
CA GLU A 139 10.62 8.62 -2.27
C GLU A 139 9.83 9.91 -1.97
N ALA A 140 10.26 11.06 -2.51
CA ALA A 140 9.54 12.33 -2.33
C ALA A 140 8.15 12.31 -2.96
N ILE A 141 7.98 11.69 -4.14
CA ILE A 141 6.68 11.54 -4.79
C ILE A 141 5.78 10.61 -3.97
N ILE A 142 6.31 9.48 -3.51
CA ILE A 142 5.57 8.53 -2.68
C ILE A 142 5.15 9.16 -1.34
N ASN A 143 6.06 9.87 -0.67
CA ASN A 143 5.73 10.57 0.58
C ASN A 143 4.70 11.68 0.34
N GLY A 144 4.78 12.40 -0.79
CA GLY A 144 3.77 13.39 -1.16
C GLY A 144 2.37 12.81 -1.39
N ILE A 145 2.27 11.54 -1.80
CA ILE A 145 0.99 10.81 -1.86
C ILE A 145 0.52 10.42 -0.45
N LEU A 146 1.44 9.94 0.40
CA LEU A 146 1.11 9.57 1.78
C LEU A 146 0.67 10.77 2.63
N ASP A 147 1.17 11.97 2.32
CA ASP A 147 0.76 13.22 2.97
C ASP A 147 -0.71 13.59 2.74
N TRP A 148 -1.41 12.92 1.81
CA TRP A 148 -2.86 13.05 1.66
C TRP A 148 -3.60 12.53 2.90
N LYS A 149 -3.01 11.53 3.59
CA LYS A 149 -3.47 10.87 4.83
C LYS A 149 -4.82 10.17 4.73
N HIS A 150 -5.80 10.78 4.09
CA HIS A 150 -7.15 10.25 3.88
C HIS A 150 -7.67 10.66 2.50
N MET A 151 -8.64 9.90 1.99
CA MET A 151 -9.44 10.32 0.86
C MET A 151 -10.16 11.65 1.17
N SER A 152 -10.26 12.55 0.20
CA SER A 152 -10.82 13.89 0.40
C SER A 152 -12.34 13.90 0.56
N VAL A 153 -13.02 12.84 0.12
CA VAL A 153 -14.48 12.67 0.20
C VAL A 153 -14.78 11.30 0.84
N PRO A 154 -15.95 11.14 1.47
CA PRO A 154 -16.32 9.91 2.17
C PRO A 154 -16.61 8.76 1.20
N VAL A 155 -16.57 7.52 1.71
CA VAL A 155 -16.72 6.29 0.91
C VAL A 155 -18.06 6.15 0.19
N THR A 156 -19.09 6.88 0.65
CA THR A 156 -20.42 6.88 0.03
C THR A 156 -20.57 7.94 -1.06
N GLU A 157 -19.50 8.66 -1.40
CA GLU A 157 -19.49 9.66 -2.47
C GLU A 157 -18.59 9.23 -3.65
N PRO A 158 -18.89 9.67 -4.89
CA PRO A 158 -17.99 9.50 -6.01
C PRO A 158 -16.62 10.11 -5.70
N GLY A 159 -15.55 9.34 -5.84
CA GLY A 159 -14.20 9.81 -5.54
C GLY A 159 -13.65 9.38 -4.19
N GLY A 160 -14.41 8.67 -3.35
CA GLY A 160 -14.06 8.37 -1.95
C GLY A 160 -13.59 6.95 -1.65
N ASN A 161 -13.48 6.08 -2.66
CA ASN A 161 -13.14 4.67 -2.47
C ASN A 161 -11.71 4.30 -2.94
N CYS A 162 -11.31 3.05 -2.72
CA CYS A 162 -9.99 2.55 -3.06
C CYS A 162 -9.66 2.59 -4.57
N MET A 163 -10.65 2.46 -5.45
CA MET A 163 -10.44 2.59 -6.89
C MET A 163 -10.14 4.04 -7.27
N ASP A 164 -10.82 5.01 -6.64
CA ASP A 164 -10.55 6.43 -6.81
C ASP A 164 -9.17 6.82 -6.31
N PHE A 165 -8.72 6.24 -5.20
CA PHE A 165 -7.37 6.43 -4.72
C PHE A 165 -6.33 6.03 -5.77
N VAL A 166 -6.47 4.84 -6.37
CA VAL A 166 -5.59 4.40 -7.45
C VAL A 166 -5.64 5.38 -8.63
N ARG A 167 -6.83 5.85 -9.01
CA ARG A 167 -7.00 6.88 -10.05
C ARG A 167 -6.17 8.13 -9.73
N TYR A 168 -6.31 8.68 -8.52
CA TYR A 168 -5.59 9.89 -8.10
C TYR A 168 -4.09 9.72 -8.10
N VAL A 169 -3.57 8.56 -7.66
CA VAL A 169 -2.14 8.27 -7.73
C VAL A 169 -1.64 8.28 -9.18
N LEU A 170 -2.37 7.62 -10.08
CA LEU A 170 -1.98 7.58 -11.50
C LEU A 170 -2.09 8.94 -12.18
N GLU A 171 -3.13 9.71 -11.87
CA GLU A 171 -3.30 11.10 -12.32
C GLU A 171 -2.12 11.97 -11.84
N ASP A 172 -1.75 11.90 -10.57
CA ASP A 172 -0.62 12.64 -10.00
C ASP A 172 0.70 12.29 -10.70
N LEU A 173 0.97 11.00 -10.92
CA LEU A 173 2.15 10.54 -11.65
C LEU A 173 2.18 11.04 -13.10
N VAL A 174 1.03 11.11 -13.79
CA VAL A 174 0.94 11.63 -15.16
C VAL A 174 1.12 13.16 -15.18
N ILE A 175 0.45 13.89 -14.29
CA ILE A 175 0.53 15.36 -14.18
C ILE A 175 1.97 15.80 -13.89
N LYS A 176 2.65 15.09 -12.97
CA LYS A 176 4.05 15.34 -12.62
C LYS A 176 5.05 14.75 -13.64
N LYS A 177 4.57 14.15 -14.73
CA LYS A 177 5.36 13.60 -15.84
C LYS A 177 6.27 12.43 -15.46
N HIS A 178 5.91 11.69 -14.42
CA HIS A 178 6.56 10.43 -14.04
C HIS A 178 5.99 9.24 -14.80
N ALA A 179 4.73 9.29 -15.23
CA ALA A 179 4.08 8.25 -16.03
C ALA A 179 3.52 8.82 -17.34
N GLU A 180 3.42 7.97 -18.36
CA GLU A 180 2.78 8.32 -19.63
C GLU A 180 1.25 8.23 -19.51
N LYS A 181 0.50 9.06 -20.25
CA LYS A 181 -0.97 9.08 -20.21
C LYS A 181 -1.63 7.71 -20.44
N ARG A 182 -1.02 6.87 -21.28
CA ARG A 182 -1.51 5.50 -21.56
C ARG A 182 -1.61 4.60 -20.32
N VAL A 183 -0.85 4.89 -19.25
CA VAL A 183 -0.91 4.16 -17.98
C VAL A 183 -2.28 4.40 -17.34
N LEU A 184 -2.70 5.67 -17.26
CA LEU A 184 -4.02 6.04 -16.76
C LEU A 184 -5.13 5.50 -17.67
N GLU A 185 -4.99 5.62 -18.99
CA GLU A 185 -5.99 5.10 -19.95
C GLU A 185 -6.19 3.58 -19.79
N LYS A 186 -5.12 2.81 -19.58
CA LYS A 186 -5.20 1.37 -19.32
C LYS A 186 -5.92 1.06 -18.01
N PHE A 187 -5.65 1.82 -16.95
CA PHE A 187 -6.36 1.69 -15.69
C PHE A 187 -7.84 2.04 -15.82
N MET A 188 -8.17 3.11 -16.55
CA MET A 188 -9.56 3.58 -16.70
C MET A 188 -10.48 2.53 -17.34
N GLY A 189 -9.95 1.64 -18.19
CA GLY A 189 -10.72 0.52 -18.73
C GLY A 189 -11.20 -0.48 -17.67
N GLU A 190 -10.33 -0.83 -16.71
CA GLU A 190 -10.71 -1.68 -15.56
C GLU A 190 -11.62 -0.92 -14.60
N TYR A 191 -11.28 0.34 -14.31
CA TYR A 191 -12.03 1.23 -13.42
C TYR A 191 -13.50 1.37 -13.86
N GLN A 192 -13.75 1.77 -15.11
CA GLN A 192 -15.10 1.98 -15.61
C GLN A 192 -15.92 0.69 -15.66
N ALA A 193 -15.29 -0.44 -15.97
CA ALA A 193 -15.96 -1.74 -16.04
C ALA A 193 -16.39 -2.28 -14.67
N LYS A 194 -15.70 -1.88 -13.58
CA LYS A 194 -15.87 -2.46 -12.25
C LYS A 194 -16.42 -1.51 -11.19
N TYR A 195 -16.33 -0.20 -11.40
CA TYR A 195 -16.59 0.81 -10.37
C TYR A 195 -17.90 0.59 -9.61
N THR A 196 -19.04 0.62 -10.31
CA THR A 196 -20.35 0.51 -9.65
C THR A 196 -20.52 -0.84 -8.96
N GLN A 197 -20.07 -1.94 -9.59
CA GLN A 197 -20.15 -3.28 -9.00
C GLN A 197 -19.36 -3.35 -7.69
N VAL A 198 -18.12 -2.89 -7.68
CA VAL A 198 -17.24 -2.96 -6.51
C VAL A 198 -17.73 -2.05 -5.40
N VAL A 199 -18.10 -0.80 -5.71
CA VAL A 199 -18.58 0.15 -4.72
C VAL A 199 -19.89 -0.32 -4.08
N GLU A 200 -20.82 -0.86 -4.86
CA GLU A 200 -22.07 -1.40 -4.35
C GLU A 200 -21.83 -2.61 -3.45
N ALA A 201 -20.94 -3.53 -3.84
CA ALA A 201 -20.61 -4.71 -3.04
C ALA A 201 -19.90 -4.36 -1.72
N VAL A 202 -18.95 -3.40 -1.76
CA VAL A 202 -18.15 -3.02 -0.59
C VAL A 202 -18.94 -2.11 0.33
N VAL A 203 -19.47 -1.00 -0.21
CA VAL A 203 -20.03 0.10 0.58
C VAL A 203 -21.53 -0.11 0.83
N GLY A 204 -22.24 -0.81 -0.06
CA GLY A 204 -23.69 -1.01 -0.01
C GLY A 204 -24.48 0.11 -0.68
N VAL A 205 -23.83 0.95 -1.49
CA VAL A 205 -24.45 2.07 -2.22
C VAL A 205 -24.09 2.04 -3.69
N SER A 206 -25.08 2.30 -4.56
CA SER A 206 -24.86 2.34 -6.00
C SER A 206 -24.39 3.73 -6.42
N ILE A 207 -23.11 3.85 -6.74
CA ILE A 207 -22.46 5.11 -7.12
C ILE A 207 -21.90 4.97 -8.54
N GLN A 208 -22.05 6.02 -9.35
CA GLN A 208 -21.42 6.11 -10.67
C GLN A 208 -20.00 6.68 -10.55
N PRO A 209 -19.07 6.29 -11.43
CA PRO A 209 -17.73 6.86 -11.43
C PRO A 209 -17.81 8.39 -11.61
N PRO A 210 -16.91 9.17 -10.98
CA PRO A 210 -16.78 10.59 -11.26
C PRO A 210 -16.54 10.82 -12.75
N PRO A 211 -17.03 11.95 -13.31
CA PRO A 211 -16.72 12.31 -14.68
C PRO A 211 -15.20 12.41 -14.87
N SER A 212 -14.73 11.84 -15.98
CA SER A 212 -13.34 11.85 -16.44
C SER A 212 -12.90 13.18 -17.02
#